data_AF-A0A6G1U3L9-F1
#
_entry.id   AF-A0A6G1U3L9-F1
#
_cell.length_a   1.000
_cell.length_b   1.000
_cell.length_c   1.000
_cell.angle_alpha   90.00
_cell.angle_beta   90.00
_cell.angle_gamma   90.00
#
_symmetry.space_group_name_H-M   'P 1'
#
loop_
_entity.id
_entity.type
_entity.pdbx_description
1 polymer ?
#
loop_
_entity_poly.entity_id
_entity_poly.type
_entity_poly.pdbx_seq_one_letter_code
_entity_poly.pdbx_strand_id
1 'polypeptide(L)'
;MKENKKAILEILKKSSKKDGKFENLVLNLALQKIDSDSFEYDGDAVYTNDKKRLVYCMSQETSFTIPEGVEIIGEMAFRGKKVLKNVIIANSVKEIEHDAFYDCDELNNVYVPAGVKVVRSYAFAECDKLKKITFAGTPEKIGRHTFDDCDQLHDIIVPAGSSKFFRKELHFIDGDTDYLVLEIPEKKADKKAEMTEKKAEKKAEMTDKKAEKKAEMTEKKAEKKAETSGNKSKKEPAKVK
;
A
#
# COMPACT_ATOMS: atom_id res chain seq x y z
N MET A 1 26.15 13.44 7.33
CA MET A 1 25.12 12.61 8.04
C MET A 1 24.10 13.45 8.82
N LYS A 2 24.49 14.28 9.81
CA LYS A 2 23.61 15.36 10.36
C LYS A 2 23.34 16.51 9.37
N GLU A 3 24.05 16.53 8.24
CA GLU A 3 24.02 17.59 7.24
C GLU A 3 22.81 17.55 6.33
N ASN A 4 22.24 16.39 5.96
CA ASN A 4 21.06 16.34 5.08
C ASN A 4 19.79 16.84 5.78
N LYS A 5 19.54 16.39 7.02
CA LYS A 5 18.44 16.92 7.84
C LYS A 5 18.61 18.42 8.09
N LYS A 6 19.84 18.88 8.36
CA LYS A 6 20.15 20.31 8.54
C LYS A 6 19.99 21.10 7.23
N ALA A 7 20.36 20.54 6.09
CA ALA A 7 20.20 21.15 4.77
C ALA A 7 18.73 21.29 4.38
N ILE A 8 17.91 20.26 4.63
CA ILE A 8 16.45 20.32 4.46
C ILE A 8 15.87 21.40 5.38
N LEU A 9 16.24 21.40 6.66
CA LEU A 9 15.84 22.46 7.62
C LEU A 9 16.31 23.86 7.20
N GLU A 10 17.45 24.00 6.51
CA GLU A 10 17.91 25.29 5.98
C GLU A 10 17.22 25.72 4.68
N ILE A 11 16.93 24.78 3.77
CA ILE A 11 16.09 25.05 2.58
C ILE A 11 14.71 25.56 3.04
N LEU A 12 14.16 24.96 4.08
CA LEU A 12 12.89 25.34 4.69
C LEU A 12 12.91 26.70 5.38
N LYS A 13 13.97 27.02 6.14
CA LYS A 13 14.16 28.36 6.71
C LYS A 13 14.25 29.44 5.62
N LYS A 14 14.76 29.09 4.43
CA LYS A 14 14.84 30.01 3.28
C LYS A 14 13.50 30.15 2.56
N SER A 15 12.67 29.10 2.48
CA SER A 15 11.32 29.17 1.91
C SER A 15 10.29 29.82 2.86
N SER A 16 10.49 29.79 4.18
CA SER A 16 9.54 30.31 5.19
C SER A 16 9.53 31.83 5.39
N LYS A 17 9.96 32.64 4.41
CA LYS A 17 9.88 34.12 4.50
C LYS A 17 8.45 34.68 4.56
N LYS A 18 7.42 33.81 4.49
CA LYS A 18 6.02 34.09 4.83
C LYS A 18 5.52 32.98 5.77
N ASP A 19 5.24 33.32 7.03
CA ASP A 19 4.38 32.64 8.02
C ASP A 19 4.43 31.11 8.26
N GLY A 20 5.35 30.35 7.63
CA GLY A 20 5.40 28.88 7.66
C GLY A 20 5.91 28.21 8.96
N LYS A 21 5.55 28.73 10.13
CA LYS A 21 6.00 28.17 11.43
C LYS A 21 5.39 26.79 11.72
N PHE A 22 4.16 26.56 11.30
CA PHE A 22 3.43 25.31 11.54
C PHE A 22 3.96 24.17 10.66
N GLU A 23 4.11 24.41 9.36
CA GLU A 23 4.61 23.45 8.36
C GLU A 23 6.03 23.00 8.71
N ASN A 24 6.86 23.93 9.18
CA ASN A 24 8.21 23.62 9.67
C ASN A 24 8.20 22.72 10.91
N LEU A 25 7.24 22.90 11.81
CA LEU A 25 7.07 22.05 12.98
C LEU A 25 6.62 20.65 12.57
N VAL A 26 5.59 20.55 11.71
CA VAL A 26 5.06 19.28 11.20
C VAL A 26 6.16 18.48 10.51
N LEU A 27 6.92 19.11 9.62
CA LEU A 27 8.02 18.44 8.93
C LEU A 27 9.13 18.01 9.90
N ASN A 28 9.49 18.83 10.89
CA ASN A 28 10.47 18.43 11.90
C ASN A 28 9.99 17.21 12.69
N LEU A 29 8.71 17.16 13.06
CA LEU A 29 8.11 16.01 13.73
C LEU A 29 8.13 14.77 12.83
N ALA A 30 7.71 14.88 11.56
CA ALA A 30 7.76 13.78 10.60
C ALA A 30 9.20 13.22 10.44
N LEU A 31 10.19 14.11 10.33
CA LEU A 31 11.61 13.74 10.21
C LEU A 31 12.22 13.18 11.52
N GLN A 32 11.59 13.36 12.68
CA GLN A 32 12.05 12.77 13.94
C GLN A 32 11.60 11.32 14.11
N LYS A 33 10.52 10.94 13.45
CA LYS A 33 9.91 9.60 13.56
C LYS A 33 10.50 8.58 12.60
N ILE A 34 11.31 9.04 11.64
CA ILE A 34 11.93 8.19 10.64
C ILE A 34 13.39 7.97 11.06
N ASP A 35 13.75 6.72 11.37
CA ASP A 35 15.13 6.29 11.70
C ASP A 35 16.09 6.35 10.49
N SER A 36 15.59 6.74 9.32
CA SER A 36 16.41 6.97 8.13
C SER A 36 17.04 8.35 8.19
N ASP A 37 18.37 8.40 8.07
CA ASP A 37 19.14 9.64 8.03
C ASP A 37 19.27 10.20 6.60
N SER A 38 18.66 9.56 5.60
CA SER A 38 18.81 9.89 4.18
C SER A 38 17.47 10.20 3.52
N PHE A 39 17.27 11.48 3.24
CA PHE A 39 16.09 12.02 2.56
C PHE A 39 16.49 12.67 1.24
N GLU A 40 15.61 12.55 0.25
CA GLU A 40 15.74 13.21 -1.04
C GLU A 40 14.66 14.29 -1.17
N TYR A 41 15.05 15.43 -1.69
CA TYR A 41 14.15 16.53 -2.00
C TYR A 41 13.88 16.52 -3.50
N ASP A 42 12.62 16.40 -3.89
CA ASP A 42 12.19 16.36 -5.29
C ASP A 42 11.02 17.33 -5.47
N GLY A 43 11.28 18.48 -6.11
CA GLY A 43 10.31 19.53 -6.33
C GLY A 43 9.79 20.14 -5.03
N ASP A 44 8.54 19.87 -4.67
CA ASP A 44 7.92 20.34 -3.43
C ASP A 44 7.67 19.21 -2.42
N ALA A 45 8.36 18.08 -2.55
CA ALA A 45 8.16 16.92 -1.70
C ALA A 45 9.48 16.35 -1.17
N VAL A 46 9.43 15.86 0.06
CA VAL A 46 10.51 15.17 0.75
C VAL A 46 10.20 13.69 0.74
N TYR A 47 11.15 12.89 0.24
CA TYR A 47 11.06 11.44 0.19
C TYR A 47 12.21 10.81 0.98
N THR A 48 12.09 9.52 1.28
CA THR A 48 13.26 8.69 1.61
C THR A 48 14.16 8.55 0.39
N ASN A 49 15.46 8.26 0.60
CA ASN A 49 16.44 8.15 -0.50
C ASN A 49 16.14 7.03 -1.52
N ASP A 50 15.35 6.02 -1.14
CA ASP A 50 14.84 4.98 -2.05
C ASP A 50 13.54 5.39 -2.77
N LYS A 51 13.03 6.61 -2.51
CA LYS A 51 11.74 7.15 -2.95
C LYS A 51 10.51 6.31 -2.59
N LYS A 52 10.64 5.35 -1.67
CA LYS A 52 9.52 4.48 -1.27
C LYS A 52 8.56 5.13 -0.29
N ARG A 53 9.00 6.11 0.50
CA ARG A 53 8.13 6.86 1.42
C ARG A 53 8.13 8.34 1.04
N LEU A 54 6.92 8.88 0.84
CA LEU A 54 6.70 10.31 0.86
C LEU A 54 6.66 10.75 2.32
N VAL A 55 7.66 11.52 2.75
CA VAL A 55 7.79 11.98 4.14
C VAL A 55 6.93 13.20 4.38
N TYR A 56 6.97 14.16 3.46
CA TYR A 56 6.22 15.40 3.58
C TYR A 56 6.09 16.12 2.26
N CYS A 57 4.94 16.74 2.03
CA CYS A 57 4.67 17.61 0.90
C CYS A 57 4.69 19.07 1.36
N MET A 58 5.56 19.88 0.78
CA MET A 58 5.60 21.35 0.97
C MET A 58 4.76 22.10 -0.06
N SER A 59 4.25 21.41 -1.08
CA SER A 59 3.53 22.05 -2.18
C SER A 59 2.36 22.88 -1.68
N GLN A 60 2.17 24.04 -2.31
CA GLN A 60 1.04 24.95 -2.10
C GLN A 60 0.06 24.90 -3.28
N GLU A 61 0.20 23.87 -4.11
CA GLU A 61 -0.68 23.64 -5.24
C GLU A 61 -2.00 23.01 -4.81
N THR A 62 -3.04 23.24 -5.62
CA THR A 62 -4.37 22.67 -5.38
C THR A 62 -4.45 21.18 -5.71
N SER A 63 -3.43 20.62 -6.36
CA SER A 63 -3.37 19.21 -6.71
C SER A 63 -1.98 18.64 -6.54
N PHE A 64 -1.89 17.41 -6.07
CA PHE A 64 -0.63 16.68 -5.96
C PHE A 64 -0.76 15.26 -6.51
N THR A 65 0.24 14.82 -7.28
CA THR A 65 0.33 13.44 -7.77
C THR A 65 1.46 12.73 -7.04
N ILE A 66 1.11 11.70 -6.28
CA ILE A 66 2.09 10.81 -5.67
C ILE A 66 2.63 9.90 -6.78
N PRO A 67 3.94 9.88 -7.04
CA PRO A 67 4.51 9.13 -8.15
C PRO A 67 4.47 7.61 -7.91
N GLU A 68 4.45 6.84 -9.00
CA GLU A 68 4.63 5.39 -8.94
C GLU A 68 5.98 5.02 -8.33
N GLY A 69 6.01 3.95 -7.54
CA GLY A 69 7.16 3.52 -6.74
C GLY A 69 7.12 3.97 -5.29
N VAL A 70 6.31 4.99 -4.95
CA VAL A 70 5.99 5.32 -3.56
C VAL A 70 5.10 4.23 -2.98
N GLU A 71 5.55 3.58 -1.92
CA GLU A 71 4.84 2.53 -1.20
C GLU A 71 4.13 3.06 0.05
N ILE A 72 4.60 4.18 0.64
CA ILE A 72 4.09 4.69 1.91
C ILE A 72 3.86 6.20 1.82
N ILE A 73 2.65 6.63 2.17
CA ILE A 73 2.36 8.03 2.50
C ILE A 73 2.64 8.20 3.98
N GLY A 74 3.71 8.94 4.27
CA GLY A 74 4.26 9.08 5.61
C GLY A 74 3.33 9.80 6.58
N GLU A 75 3.61 9.59 7.86
CA GLU A 75 2.90 10.29 8.92
C GLU A 75 2.96 11.81 8.74
N MET A 76 1.81 12.46 8.82
CA MET A 76 1.63 13.91 8.60
C MET A 76 2.08 14.43 7.22
N ALA A 77 2.22 13.57 6.20
CA ALA A 77 2.82 13.97 4.92
C ALA A 77 2.12 15.16 4.23
N PHE A 78 0.80 15.28 4.35
CA PHE A 78 -0.02 16.38 3.84
C PHE A 78 -0.76 17.13 4.95
N ARG A 79 -0.36 16.98 6.21
CA ARG A 79 -1.09 17.58 7.33
C ARG A 79 -1.19 19.11 7.19
N GLY A 80 -2.39 19.64 7.36
CA GLY A 80 -2.68 21.08 7.32
C GLY A 80 -2.65 21.67 5.91
N LYS A 81 -2.81 20.88 4.85
CA LYS A 81 -2.79 21.38 3.46
C LYS A 81 -4.13 22.01 3.07
N LYS A 82 -4.33 23.22 3.59
CA LYS A 82 -5.55 24.05 3.41
C LYS A 82 -5.92 24.40 1.98
N VAL A 83 -5.04 24.19 1.00
CA VAL A 83 -5.31 24.49 -0.43
C VAL A 83 -5.44 23.24 -1.29
N LEU A 84 -5.07 22.06 -0.76
CA LEU A 84 -5.05 20.81 -1.52
C LEU A 84 -6.47 20.32 -1.77
N LYS A 85 -6.91 20.35 -3.02
CA LYS A 85 -8.24 19.91 -3.45
C LYS A 85 -8.26 18.47 -3.94
N ASN A 86 -7.18 18.07 -4.63
CA ASN A 86 -7.09 16.79 -5.32
C ASN A 86 -5.75 16.11 -5.02
N VAL A 87 -5.79 14.84 -4.62
CA VAL A 87 -4.61 13.99 -4.53
C VAL A 87 -4.77 12.77 -5.42
N ILE A 88 -3.78 12.51 -6.28
CA ILE A 88 -3.70 11.28 -7.06
C ILE A 88 -2.74 10.35 -6.34
N ILE A 89 -3.29 9.28 -5.76
CA ILE A 89 -2.53 8.25 -5.05
C ILE A 89 -2.11 7.15 -6.05
N ALA A 90 -0.82 6.90 -6.18
CA ALA A 90 -0.28 5.85 -7.06
C ALA A 90 -0.70 4.44 -6.64
N ASN A 91 -0.76 3.51 -7.61
CA ASN A 91 -1.16 2.11 -7.34
C ASN A 91 -0.10 1.34 -6.52
N SER A 92 1.14 1.81 -6.51
CA SER A 92 2.22 1.27 -5.69
C SER A 92 1.99 1.45 -4.18
N VAL A 93 1.19 2.44 -3.77
CA VAL A 93 0.97 2.75 -2.34
C VAL A 93 0.31 1.58 -1.63
N LYS A 94 0.92 1.18 -0.49
CA LYS A 94 0.49 0.08 0.38
C LYS A 94 -0.01 0.58 1.74
N GLU A 95 0.51 1.71 2.22
CA GLU A 95 0.16 2.23 3.54
C GLU A 95 -0.03 3.74 3.52
N ILE A 96 -1.09 4.18 4.20
CA ILE A 96 -1.37 5.59 4.54
C ILE A 96 -1.24 5.71 6.05
N GLU A 97 -0.22 6.43 6.50
CA GLU A 97 0.14 6.52 7.92
C GLU A 97 -0.74 7.51 8.72
N HIS A 98 -0.42 7.64 10.01
CA HIS A 98 -1.16 8.48 10.94
C HIS A 98 -1.19 9.94 10.46
N ASP A 99 -2.34 10.59 10.60
CA ASP A 99 -2.52 12.01 10.29
C ASP A 99 -2.10 12.42 8.86
N ALA A 100 -1.99 11.48 7.92
CA ALA A 100 -1.36 11.72 6.62
C ALA A 100 -2.00 12.88 5.85
N PHE A 101 -3.33 13.02 5.90
CA PHE A 101 -4.12 14.10 5.32
C PHE A 101 -4.95 14.84 6.38
N TYR A 102 -4.52 14.81 7.65
CA TYR A 102 -5.23 15.52 8.72
C TYR A 102 -5.32 17.02 8.41
N ASP A 103 -6.48 17.65 8.66
CA ASP A 103 -6.68 19.10 8.53
C ASP A 103 -6.48 19.62 7.09
N CYS A 104 -6.95 18.85 6.10
CA CYS A 104 -6.94 19.21 4.67
C CYS A 104 -8.30 19.74 4.20
N ASP A 105 -8.66 20.96 4.62
CA ASP A 105 -10.02 21.52 4.52
C ASP A 105 -10.60 21.58 3.09
N GLU A 106 -9.76 21.69 2.06
CA GLU A 106 -10.20 21.80 0.67
C GLU A 106 -10.27 20.45 -0.06
N LEU A 107 -9.80 19.37 0.58
CA LEU A 107 -9.75 18.04 0.00
C LEU A 107 -11.18 17.51 -0.14
N ASN A 108 -11.64 17.32 -1.38
CA ASN A 108 -13.07 17.09 -1.64
C ASN A 108 -13.42 15.64 -2.00
N ASN A 109 -12.55 14.96 -2.74
CA ASN A 109 -12.74 13.62 -3.25
C ASN A 109 -11.42 12.88 -3.17
N VAL A 110 -11.44 11.70 -2.56
CA VAL A 110 -10.25 10.85 -2.46
C VAL A 110 -10.52 9.51 -3.11
N TYR A 111 -9.58 9.08 -3.96
CA TYR A 111 -9.54 7.72 -4.50
C TYR A 111 -8.40 6.95 -3.87
N VAL A 112 -8.73 5.88 -3.13
CA VAL A 112 -7.77 4.99 -2.48
C VAL A 112 -7.58 3.74 -3.36
N PRO A 113 -6.39 3.53 -3.95
CA PRO A 113 -6.13 2.39 -4.83
C PRO A 113 -6.28 1.03 -4.14
N ALA A 114 -6.55 -0.01 -4.92
CA ALA A 114 -6.78 -1.37 -4.41
C ALA A 114 -5.56 -1.98 -3.70
N GLY A 115 -4.36 -1.46 -3.99
CA GLY A 115 -3.11 -1.89 -3.38
C GLY A 115 -2.92 -1.45 -1.92
N VAL A 116 -3.72 -0.50 -1.43
CA VAL A 116 -3.59 0.03 -0.06
C VAL A 116 -4.11 -1.00 0.94
N LYS A 117 -3.19 -1.50 1.76
CA LYS A 117 -3.45 -2.52 2.78
C LYS A 117 -3.80 -1.93 4.13
N VAL A 118 -3.22 -0.78 4.48
CA VAL A 118 -3.39 -0.16 5.79
C VAL A 118 -3.67 1.32 5.64
N VAL A 119 -4.75 1.77 6.28
CA VAL A 119 -5.04 3.18 6.53
C VAL A 119 -5.00 3.37 8.04
N ARG A 120 -4.11 4.23 8.54
CA ARG A 120 -3.93 4.44 9.98
C ARG A 120 -4.95 5.44 10.55
N SER A 121 -4.89 5.60 11.88
CA SER A 121 -5.81 6.45 12.61
C SER A 121 -5.68 7.91 12.18
N TYR A 122 -6.79 8.64 12.15
CA TYR A 122 -6.85 10.07 11.80
C TYR A 122 -6.30 10.42 10.41
N ALA A 123 -6.10 9.44 9.52
CA ALA A 123 -5.45 9.64 8.23
C ALA A 123 -6.16 10.69 7.35
N PHE A 124 -7.47 10.90 7.50
CA PHE A 124 -8.27 11.91 6.79
C PHE A 124 -9.18 12.70 7.75
N ALA A 125 -8.82 12.81 9.04
CA ALA A 125 -9.63 13.58 9.99
C ALA A 125 -9.55 15.09 9.75
N GLU A 126 -10.56 15.84 10.19
CA GLU A 126 -10.70 17.29 10.03
C GLU A 126 -10.58 17.74 8.56
N CYS A 127 -11.13 16.94 7.63
CA CYS A 127 -11.21 17.30 6.22
C CYS A 127 -12.60 17.85 5.90
N ASP A 128 -12.87 19.11 6.28
CA ASP A 128 -14.20 19.74 6.26
C ASP A 128 -14.97 19.65 4.94
N LYS A 129 -14.28 19.67 3.79
CA LYS A 129 -14.91 19.58 2.46
C LYS A 129 -14.86 18.18 1.84
N LEU A 130 -14.35 17.18 2.56
CA LEU A 130 -14.31 15.81 2.06
C LEU A 130 -15.72 15.27 1.97
N LYS A 131 -16.25 15.16 0.74
CA LYS A 131 -17.62 14.71 0.50
C LYS A 131 -17.69 13.22 0.23
N LYS A 132 -16.63 12.71 -0.38
CA LYS A 132 -16.61 11.36 -0.92
C LYS A 132 -15.22 10.75 -0.85
N ILE A 133 -15.18 9.50 -0.40
CA ILE A 133 -14.00 8.64 -0.54
C ILE A 133 -14.38 7.36 -1.28
N THR A 134 -13.53 6.95 -2.21
CA THR A 134 -13.71 5.71 -2.98
C THR A 134 -12.54 4.78 -2.73
N PHE A 135 -12.82 3.62 -2.15
CA PHE A 135 -11.87 2.53 -1.99
C PHE A 135 -12.00 1.57 -3.17
N ALA A 136 -10.93 1.39 -3.93
CA ALA A 136 -10.90 0.41 -5.03
C ALA A 136 -10.61 -1.02 -4.56
N GLY A 137 -10.12 -1.18 -3.33
CA GLY A 137 -9.89 -2.45 -2.66
C GLY A 137 -10.38 -2.42 -1.22
N THR A 138 -10.24 -3.53 -0.51
CA THR A 138 -10.56 -3.60 0.93
C THR A 138 -9.25 -3.64 1.70
N PRO A 139 -8.88 -2.55 2.41
CA PRO A 139 -7.72 -2.57 3.30
C PRO A 139 -7.83 -3.69 4.33
N GLU A 140 -6.70 -4.25 4.76
CA GLU A 140 -6.64 -5.22 5.84
C GLU A 140 -6.97 -4.56 7.19
N LYS A 141 -6.66 -3.26 7.32
CA LYS A 141 -6.91 -2.47 8.54
C LYS A 141 -7.25 -1.03 8.20
N ILE A 142 -8.26 -0.51 8.89
CA ILE A 142 -8.62 0.92 8.90
C ILE A 142 -8.44 1.42 10.34
N GLY A 143 -7.85 2.59 10.47
CA GLY A 143 -7.54 3.20 11.74
C GLY A 143 -8.77 3.75 12.44
N ARG A 144 -8.57 4.09 13.70
CA ARG A 144 -9.59 4.79 14.46
C ARG A 144 -9.65 6.25 14.02
N HIS A 145 -10.84 6.85 14.00
CA HIS A 145 -11.07 8.26 13.72
C HIS A 145 -10.56 8.65 12.32
N THR A 146 -10.51 7.69 11.38
CA THR A 146 -9.96 7.96 10.04
C THR A 146 -10.67 9.12 9.34
N PHE A 147 -11.96 9.35 9.64
CA PHE A 147 -12.77 10.44 9.12
C PHE A 147 -13.42 11.27 10.25
N ASP A 148 -12.76 11.40 11.41
CA ASP A 148 -13.23 12.30 12.47
C ASP A 148 -13.44 13.71 11.93
N ASP A 149 -14.47 14.40 12.41
CA ASP A 149 -14.77 15.79 12.07
C ASP A 149 -14.77 16.07 10.56
N CYS A 150 -15.22 15.08 9.77
CA CYS A 150 -15.44 15.22 8.33
C CYS A 150 -16.93 15.50 8.06
N ASP A 151 -17.41 16.66 8.47
CA ASP A 151 -18.84 17.01 8.52
C ASP A 151 -19.58 16.90 7.18
N GLN A 152 -18.87 17.02 6.05
CA GLN A 152 -19.45 16.90 4.72
C GLN A 152 -19.35 15.50 4.11
N LEU A 153 -18.72 14.53 4.80
CA LEU A 153 -18.51 13.19 4.27
C LEU A 153 -19.81 12.39 4.33
N HIS A 154 -20.46 12.26 3.17
CA HIS A 154 -21.68 11.47 3.04
C HIS A 154 -21.46 10.17 2.27
N ASP A 155 -20.55 10.13 1.29
CA ASP A 155 -20.36 8.95 0.42
C ASP A 155 -19.04 8.20 0.71
N ILE A 156 -19.14 6.98 1.24
CA ILE A 156 -18.03 6.04 1.28
C ILE A 156 -18.30 4.93 0.27
N ILE A 157 -17.63 4.99 -0.88
CA ILE A 157 -17.78 4.01 -1.95
C ILE A 157 -16.76 2.90 -1.77
N VAL A 158 -17.23 1.65 -1.72
CA VAL A 158 -16.40 0.47 -1.42
C VAL A 158 -16.62 -0.66 -2.42
N PRO A 159 -15.70 -1.63 -2.56
CA PRO A 159 -15.90 -2.77 -3.43
C PRO A 159 -17.12 -3.62 -3.01
N ALA A 160 -17.78 -4.26 -3.98
CA ALA A 160 -18.93 -5.12 -3.72
C ALA A 160 -18.62 -6.20 -2.68
N GLY A 161 -19.53 -6.41 -1.73
CA GLY A 161 -19.39 -7.40 -0.66
C GLY A 161 -18.44 -7.01 0.48
N SER A 162 -17.82 -5.83 0.45
CA SER A 162 -16.95 -5.34 1.53
C SER A 162 -17.65 -4.42 2.53
N SER A 163 -18.91 -4.02 2.28
CA SER A 163 -19.59 -3.01 3.10
C SER A 163 -19.71 -3.39 4.58
N LYS A 164 -19.83 -4.68 4.91
CA LYS A 164 -19.82 -5.16 6.31
C LYS A 164 -18.48 -4.92 7.01
N PHE A 165 -17.37 -5.09 6.30
CA PHE A 165 -16.04 -4.81 6.85
C PHE A 165 -15.90 -3.32 7.17
N PHE A 166 -16.22 -2.45 6.20
CA PHE A 166 -16.13 -1.00 6.37
C PHE A 166 -17.06 -0.50 7.49
N ARG A 167 -18.31 -0.96 7.52
CA ARG A 167 -19.23 -0.63 8.62
C ARG A 167 -18.61 -1.02 9.96
N LYS A 168 -18.08 -2.23 10.10
CA LYS A 168 -17.48 -2.67 11.37
C LYS A 168 -16.28 -1.81 11.78
N GLU A 169 -15.33 -1.58 10.88
CA GLU A 169 -14.10 -0.84 11.21
C GLU A 169 -14.36 0.66 11.44
N LEU A 170 -15.35 1.24 10.75
CA LEU A 170 -15.71 2.65 10.89
C LEU A 170 -16.69 2.92 12.05
N HIS A 171 -17.61 2.00 12.38
CA HIS A 171 -18.61 2.18 13.47
C HIS A 171 -18.04 2.14 14.89
N PHE A 172 -16.75 1.86 15.10
CA PHE A 172 -16.19 1.85 16.46
C PHE A 172 -16.16 3.25 17.13
N ILE A 173 -16.58 4.30 16.43
CA ILE A 173 -16.23 5.68 16.74
C ILE A 173 -17.41 6.58 16.40
N ASP A 174 -17.97 7.13 17.46
CA ASP A 174 -19.06 8.10 17.54
C ASP A 174 -20.37 7.72 16.83
N GLY A 175 -21.33 7.30 17.67
CA GLY A 175 -22.67 6.86 17.31
C GLY A 175 -23.57 7.92 16.64
N ASP A 176 -22.99 8.94 16.03
CA ASP A 176 -23.67 10.03 15.32
C ASP A 176 -23.37 10.07 13.80
N THR A 177 -22.37 9.34 13.30
CA THR A 177 -22.02 9.38 11.86
C THR A 177 -22.47 8.12 11.12
N ASP A 178 -23.73 8.10 10.70
CA ASP A 178 -24.27 7.07 9.80
C ASP A 178 -23.75 7.32 8.38
N TYR A 179 -22.48 6.98 8.12
CA TYR A 179 -21.91 7.08 6.79
C TYR A 179 -22.69 6.20 5.80
N LEU A 180 -23.08 6.75 4.65
CA LEU A 180 -23.64 5.93 3.57
C LEU A 180 -22.49 5.17 2.91
N VAL A 181 -22.29 3.93 3.37
CA VAL A 181 -21.40 2.97 2.71
C VAL A 181 -22.11 2.41 1.48
N LEU A 182 -21.75 2.94 0.32
CA LEU A 182 -22.27 2.56 -0.99
C LEU A 182 -21.33 1.53 -1.63
N GLU A 183 -21.87 0.46 -2.19
CA GLU A 183 -21.06 -0.50 -2.95
C GLU A 183 -20.94 -0.08 -4.41
N ILE A 184 -19.75 -0.24 -5.00
CA ILE A 184 -19.56 -0.09 -6.44
C ILE A 184 -20.46 -1.12 -7.13
N PRO A 185 -21.37 -0.71 -8.03
CA PRO A 185 -22.23 -1.65 -8.73
C PRO A 185 -21.37 -2.60 -9.55
N GLU A 186 -21.49 -3.91 -9.29
CA GLU A 186 -20.78 -4.93 -10.03
C GLU A 186 -21.08 -4.78 -11.54
N LYS A 187 -20.08 -4.36 -12.33
CA LYS A 187 -20.15 -4.60 -13.77
C LYS A 187 -20.10 -6.11 -13.95
N LYS A 188 -21.21 -6.71 -14.39
CA LYS A 188 -21.40 -8.15 -14.63
C LYS A 188 -20.31 -8.81 -15.53
N ALA A 189 -19.39 -8.04 -16.11
CA ALA A 189 -18.27 -8.51 -16.91
C ALA A 189 -17.08 -9.05 -16.08
N ASP A 190 -16.82 -8.52 -14.89
CA ASP A 190 -15.56 -8.75 -14.17
C ASP A 190 -15.54 -10.09 -13.40
N LYS A 191 -16.70 -10.60 -12.99
CA LYS A 191 -16.83 -11.96 -12.44
C LYS A 191 -16.40 -13.04 -13.43
N LYS A 192 -16.51 -12.80 -14.73
CA LYS A 192 -16.06 -13.78 -15.74
C LYS A 192 -14.53 -13.73 -15.88
N ALA A 193 -13.93 -12.55 -15.84
CA ALA A 193 -12.48 -12.35 -15.95
C ALA A 193 -11.73 -12.86 -14.70
N GLU A 194 -12.16 -12.49 -13.50
CA GLU A 194 -11.53 -12.92 -12.23
C GLU A 194 -11.66 -14.44 -12.01
N MET A 195 -12.79 -15.02 -12.41
CA MET A 195 -13.02 -16.46 -12.33
C MET A 195 -12.27 -17.23 -13.43
N THR A 196 -11.97 -16.62 -14.58
CA THR A 196 -11.07 -17.22 -15.59
C THR A 196 -9.61 -17.14 -15.18
N GLU A 197 -9.18 -16.08 -14.51
CA GLU A 197 -7.80 -15.87 -14.08
C GLU A 197 -7.45 -16.79 -12.89
N LYS A 198 -8.29 -16.84 -11.84
CA LYS A 198 -8.15 -17.80 -10.73
C LYS A 198 -8.19 -19.26 -11.19
N LYS A 199 -8.89 -19.56 -12.28
CA LYS A 199 -8.96 -20.91 -12.87
C LYS A 199 -7.74 -21.21 -13.75
N ALA A 200 -7.12 -20.21 -14.37
CA ALA A 200 -5.86 -20.34 -15.10
C ALA A 200 -4.69 -20.57 -14.13
N GLU A 201 -4.61 -19.80 -13.04
CA GLU A 201 -3.57 -19.95 -12.00
C GLU A 201 -3.61 -21.31 -11.32
N LYS A 202 -4.79 -21.79 -10.89
CA LYS A 202 -4.94 -23.15 -10.33
C LYS A 202 -4.57 -24.26 -11.32
N LYS A 203 -4.76 -24.02 -12.62
CA LYS A 203 -4.43 -25.00 -13.66
C LYS A 203 -2.93 -25.05 -13.92
N ALA A 204 -2.25 -23.90 -13.88
CA ALA A 204 -0.79 -23.80 -13.98
C ALA A 204 -0.10 -24.48 -12.77
N GLU A 205 -0.60 -24.24 -11.55
CA GLU A 205 -0.05 -24.86 -10.33
C GLU A 205 -0.20 -26.39 -10.33
N MET A 206 -1.30 -26.92 -10.89
CA MET A 206 -1.50 -28.37 -11.06
C MET A 206 -0.60 -28.98 -12.14
N THR A 207 -0.28 -28.24 -13.20
CA THR A 207 0.61 -28.75 -14.26
C THR A 207 2.06 -28.84 -13.79
N ASP A 208 2.52 -27.88 -12.99
CA ASP A 208 3.90 -27.86 -12.47
C ASP A 208 4.12 -28.97 -11.44
N LYS A 209 3.18 -29.15 -10.50
CA LYS A 209 3.20 -30.28 -9.54
C LYS A 209 3.16 -31.65 -10.21
N LYS A 210 2.53 -31.75 -11.39
CA LYS A 210 2.50 -33.00 -12.18
C LYS A 210 3.79 -33.22 -12.95
N ALA A 211 4.48 -32.16 -13.39
CA ALA A 211 5.78 -32.24 -14.02
C ALA A 211 6.87 -32.66 -13.03
N GLU A 212 6.89 -32.08 -11.82
CA GLU A 212 7.84 -32.44 -10.75
C GLU A 212 7.72 -33.91 -10.33
N LYS A 213 6.50 -34.39 -10.07
CA LYS A 213 6.28 -35.82 -9.74
C LYS A 213 6.71 -36.78 -10.85
N LYS A 214 6.61 -36.35 -12.11
CA LYS A 214 7.02 -37.18 -13.25
C LYS A 214 8.54 -37.23 -13.37
N ALA A 215 9.24 -36.12 -13.10
CA ALA A 215 10.69 -36.04 -13.05
C ALA A 215 11.26 -36.92 -11.92
N GLU A 216 10.67 -36.85 -10.73
CA GLU A 216 11.09 -37.67 -9.57
C GLU A 216 10.89 -39.18 -9.82
N MET A 217 9.82 -39.57 -10.52
CA MET A 217 9.60 -40.97 -10.92
C MET A 217 10.58 -41.46 -11.99
N THR A 218 11.02 -40.59 -12.90
CA THR A 218 12.02 -40.96 -13.93
C THR A 218 13.40 -41.12 -13.33
N GLU A 219 13.76 -40.30 -12.34
CA GLU A 219 15.04 -40.35 -11.64
C GLU A 219 15.15 -41.62 -10.78
N LYS A 220 14.11 -41.93 -9.99
CA LYS A 220 14.02 -43.20 -9.22
C LYS A 220 14.04 -44.45 -10.10
N LYS A 221 13.56 -44.38 -11.35
CA LYS A 221 13.66 -45.49 -12.33
C LYS A 221 15.07 -45.62 -12.92
N ALA A 222 15.83 -44.53 -13.05
CA ALA A 222 17.20 -44.55 -13.52
C ALA A 222 18.14 -45.14 -12.46
N GLU A 223 17.97 -44.76 -11.19
CA GLU A 223 18.76 -45.29 -10.07
C GLU A 223 18.57 -46.80 -9.89
N LYS A 224 17.32 -47.29 -9.98
CA LYS A 224 17.01 -48.73 -9.86
C LYS A 224 17.55 -49.58 -11.01
N LYS A 225 17.78 -48.97 -12.19
CA LYS A 225 18.46 -49.62 -13.33
C LYS A 225 19.98 -49.65 -13.17
N ALA A 226 20.57 -48.65 -12.51
CA ALA A 226 22.00 -48.65 -12.21
C ALA A 226 22.37 -49.76 -11.22
N GLU A 227 21.57 -49.95 -10.16
CA GLU A 227 21.80 -50.99 -9.13
C GLU A 227 21.68 -52.42 -9.68
N THR A 228 20.84 -52.66 -10.69
CA THR A 228 20.69 -53.99 -11.31
C THR A 228 21.80 -54.33 -12.32
N SER A 229 22.56 -53.34 -12.79
CA SER A 229 23.72 -53.56 -13.67
C SER A 229 25.03 -53.84 -12.91
N GLY A 230 25.10 -53.51 -11.62
CA GLY A 230 26.29 -53.70 -10.77
C GLY A 230 26.50 -55.13 -10.25
N ASN A 231 25.52 -56.04 -10.41
CA ASN A 231 25.56 -57.39 -9.80
C ASN A 231 25.71 -58.54 -10.82
N LYS A 232 26.55 -58.36 -11.85
CA LYS A 232 27.01 -59.43 -12.75
C LYS A 232 28.52 -59.41 -12.93
N SER A 233 29.28 -59.52 -11.84
CA SER A 233 30.74 -59.75 -11.92
C SER A 233 31.30 -60.55 -10.74
N LYS A 234 30.60 -61.60 -10.28
CA LYS A 234 31.21 -62.66 -9.45
C LYS A 234 30.55 -64.00 -9.78
N LYS A 235 31.09 -64.70 -10.77
CA LYS A 235 31.01 -66.16 -10.87
C LYS A 235 32.31 -66.69 -11.45
N GLU A 236 33.17 -67.14 -10.55
CA GLU A 236 34.19 -68.17 -10.80
C GLU A 236 33.61 -69.34 -11.59
N PRO A 237 34.44 -70.03 -12.37
CA PRO A 237 34.35 -71.47 -12.52
C PRO A 237 35.55 -72.16 -11.86
N ALA A 238 35.20 -73.15 -11.03
CA ALA A 238 36.10 -74.08 -10.38
C ALA A 238 36.84 -75.00 -11.36
N LYS A 239 38.03 -75.43 -10.93
CA LYS A 239 38.87 -76.52 -11.46
C LYS A 239 38.07 -77.80 -11.74
N VAL A 240 38.37 -78.53 -12.83
CA VAL A 240 38.61 -80.00 -12.85
C VAL A 240 39.40 -80.40 -14.12
N LYS A 241 40.68 -80.77 -14.00
CA LYS A 241 41.24 -82.12 -14.21
C LYS A 241 42.72 -82.11 -13.83
#